data_AF-A0A7V7AA96-F1
#
_entry.id   AF-A0A7V7AA96-F1
#
_cell.length_a   1.000
_cell.length_b   1.000
_cell.length_c   1.000
_cell.angle_alpha   90.00
_cell.angle_beta   90.00
_cell.angle_gamma   90.00
#
_symmetry.space_group_name_H-M   'P 1'
#
loop_
_entity.id
_entity.type
_entity.pdbx_description
1 polymer ?
#
loop_
_entity_poly.entity_id
_entity_poly.type
_entity_poly.pdbx_seq_one_letter_code
_entity_poly.pdbx_strand_id
1 'polypeptide(L)'
;IDFERKTLTVNKNIIKKNRDGKPKKYSISKGHSVEVWFYGSCKNPQSNRTISIGDTLVKALKEYKQEQENYKKFYGDTYLKHYEKKVLNEYTKREEIKILDAKAELEINLPEAQLIFVKPNGQFRGTETVRHAFKVINYELGIKCRFHDFRDTHATRLIEQGADIKAVSKRLGHSTIQTTYNIYVRVTSKMETDTVDRFENYTNSLNIPKTIENDYFD
;
A
#
# COMPACT_ATOMS: atom_id res chain seq x y z
N ILE A 1 -1.38 -8.91 -9.34
CA ILE A 1 -0.53 -9.61 -8.33
C ILE A 1 -0.04 -10.86 -8.99
N ASP A 2 1.25 -11.14 -8.91
CA ASP A 2 1.83 -12.37 -9.46
C ASP A 2 2.08 -13.34 -8.29
N PHE A 3 1.26 -14.37 -8.19
CA PHE A 3 1.34 -15.36 -7.12
C PHE A 3 2.46 -16.38 -7.32
N GLU A 4 2.91 -16.59 -8.56
CA GLU A 4 4.00 -17.53 -8.88
C GLU A 4 5.34 -16.92 -8.53
N ARG A 5 5.57 -15.68 -8.99
CA ARG A 5 6.78 -14.91 -8.67
C ARG A 5 6.74 -14.29 -7.27
N LYS A 6 5.60 -14.39 -6.58
CA LYS A 6 5.32 -13.74 -5.28
C LYS A 6 5.64 -12.24 -5.32
N THR A 7 5.12 -11.54 -6.32
CA THR A 7 5.33 -10.10 -6.47
C THR A 7 4.03 -9.30 -6.58
N LEU A 8 4.08 -8.07 -6.09
CA LEU A 8 3.02 -7.07 -6.19
C LEU A 8 3.54 -5.83 -6.91
N THR A 9 2.95 -5.51 -8.05
CA THR A 9 3.27 -4.32 -8.83
C THR A 9 2.28 -3.21 -8.53
N VAL A 10 2.81 -2.03 -8.20
CA VAL A 10 2.06 -0.78 -8.06
C VAL A 10 2.46 0.10 -9.23
N ASN A 11 1.54 0.41 -10.12
CA ASN A 11 1.78 1.24 -11.32
C ASN A 11 0.59 2.12 -11.72
N LYS A 12 -0.54 2.01 -11.03
CA LYS A 12 -1.76 2.78 -11.24
C LYS A 12 -2.26 3.28 -9.89
N ASN A 13 -2.98 4.39 -9.88
CA ASN A 13 -3.83 4.79 -8.76
C ASN A 13 -5.29 4.84 -9.22
N ILE A 14 -6.21 4.85 -8.26
CA ILE A 14 -7.63 5.07 -8.53
C ILE A 14 -7.98 6.48 -8.08
N ILE A 15 -8.55 7.27 -8.99
CA ILE A 15 -8.92 8.66 -8.77
C ILE A 15 -10.43 8.78 -8.86
N LYS A 16 -11.02 9.51 -7.91
CA LYS A 16 -12.43 9.87 -7.90
C LYS A 16 -12.61 11.21 -8.61
N LYS A 17 -13.44 11.25 -9.64
CA LYS A 17 -13.81 12.48 -10.36
C LYS A 17 -15.30 12.74 -10.23
N ASN A 18 -15.69 14.03 -10.28
CA ASN A 18 -17.09 14.41 -10.33
C ASN A 18 -17.67 14.19 -11.75
N ARG A 19 -18.97 14.46 -11.92
CA ARG A 19 -19.68 14.37 -13.21
C ARG A 19 -19.01 15.21 -14.32
N ASP A 20 -18.40 16.34 -13.96
CA ASP A 20 -17.70 17.24 -14.88
C ASP A 20 -16.23 16.83 -15.13
N GLY A 21 -15.81 15.63 -14.71
CA GLY A 21 -14.44 15.16 -14.89
C GLY A 21 -13.37 15.93 -14.09
N LYS A 22 -13.79 16.81 -13.17
CA LYS A 22 -12.92 17.59 -12.29
C LYS A 22 -12.59 16.83 -10.99
N PRO A 23 -11.39 17.03 -10.41
CA PRO A 23 -11.06 16.51 -9.09
C PRO A 23 -11.97 17.09 -8.00
N LYS A 24 -12.20 16.31 -6.92
CA LYS A 24 -13.04 16.70 -5.76
C LYS A 24 -12.72 18.09 -5.17
N LYS A 25 -11.46 18.57 -5.27
CA LYS A 25 -11.02 19.91 -4.82
C LYS A 25 -11.77 21.06 -5.52
N TYR A 26 -12.28 20.85 -6.73
CA TYR A 26 -12.95 21.88 -7.55
C TYR A 26 -14.48 21.75 -7.52
N SER A 27 -15.03 20.86 -6.69
CA SER A 27 -16.48 20.66 -6.58
C SER A 27 -17.06 21.66 -5.58
N ILE A 28 -17.93 22.55 -6.07
CA ILE A 28 -18.56 23.63 -5.28
C ILE A 28 -19.81 23.12 -4.52
N SER A 29 -20.36 21.96 -4.89
CA SER A 29 -21.58 21.41 -4.28
C SER A 29 -21.29 20.50 -3.07
N LYS A 30 -21.77 20.91 -1.89
CA LYS A 30 -21.80 20.09 -0.65
C LYS A 30 -22.94 19.03 -0.68
N GLY A 31 -23.10 18.31 -1.80
CA GLY A 31 -24.17 17.32 -1.96
C GLY A 31 -23.93 16.36 -3.12
N HIS A 32 -24.36 15.10 -2.93
CA HIS A 32 -24.29 13.91 -3.81
C HIS A 32 -23.75 14.15 -5.22
N SER A 33 -22.43 14.24 -5.35
CA SER A 33 -21.77 14.22 -6.65
C SER A 33 -21.91 12.80 -7.21
N VAL A 34 -22.34 12.64 -8.46
CA VAL A 34 -22.23 11.36 -9.17
C VAL A 34 -20.73 11.15 -9.41
N GLU A 35 -20.12 10.40 -8.51
CA GLU A 35 -18.67 10.21 -8.49
C GLU A 35 -18.32 8.98 -9.33
N VAL A 36 -17.39 9.16 -10.27
CA VAL A 36 -16.93 8.06 -11.11
C VAL A 36 -15.44 7.83 -10.89
N TRP A 37 -15.05 6.56 -10.94
CA TRP A 37 -13.68 6.12 -10.71
C TRP A 37 -12.91 6.06 -12.04
N PHE A 38 -11.66 6.48 -11.98
CA PHE A 38 -10.73 6.43 -13.11
C PHE A 38 -9.42 5.84 -12.62
N TYR A 39 -8.71 5.13 -13.49
CA TYR A 39 -7.29 4.92 -13.26
C TYR A 39 -6.54 6.21 -13.57
N GLY A 40 -5.68 6.62 -12.64
CA GLY A 40 -4.68 7.63 -12.90
C GLY A 40 -3.28 7.05 -12.89
N SER A 41 -2.34 7.83 -13.41
CA SER A 41 -0.92 7.56 -13.25
C SER A 41 -0.49 7.85 -11.82
N CYS A 42 0.50 7.10 -11.35
CA CYS A 42 1.18 7.47 -10.12
C CYS A 42 1.84 8.85 -10.30
N LYS A 43 1.67 9.74 -9.30
CA LYS A 43 2.13 11.13 -9.37
C LYS A 43 3.64 11.25 -9.62
N ASN A 44 4.43 10.30 -9.09
CA ASN A 44 5.88 10.27 -9.20
C ASN A 44 6.31 8.94 -9.85
N PRO A 45 7.31 8.93 -10.77
CA PRO A 45 7.80 7.70 -11.38
C PRO A 45 8.26 6.65 -10.36
N GLN A 46 8.86 7.08 -9.25
CA GLN A 46 9.33 6.20 -8.16
C GLN A 46 8.21 5.51 -7.39
N SER A 47 6.96 5.97 -7.53
CA SER A 47 5.81 5.26 -7.00
C SER A 47 5.51 3.99 -7.80
N ASN A 48 5.92 3.92 -9.07
CA ASN A 48 5.86 2.70 -9.87
C ASN A 48 6.91 1.73 -9.37
N ARG A 49 6.49 0.61 -8.80
CA ARG A 49 7.40 -0.36 -8.19
C ARG A 49 6.81 -1.76 -8.15
N THR A 50 7.69 -2.74 -8.14
CA THR A 50 7.35 -4.13 -7.86
C THR A 50 8.00 -4.53 -6.56
N ILE A 51 7.21 -5.08 -5.64
CA ILE A 51 7.69 -5.56 -4.34
C ILE A 51 7.49 -7.06 -4.24
N SER A 52 8.48 -7.75 -3.67
CA SER A 52 8.32 -9.15 -3.29
C SER A 52 7.45 -9.26 -2.04
N ILE A 53 6.59 -10.28 -2.01
CA ILE A 53 5.69 -10.58 -0.91
C ILE A 53 5.99 -11.98 -0.34
N GLY A 54 5.84 -12.13 0.97
CA GLY A 54 6.07 -13.42 1.65
C GLY A 54 4.86 -14.35 1.55
N ASP A 55 5.06 -15.61 1.93
CA ASP A 55 4.05 -16.67 1.81
C ASP A 55 2.80 -16.40 2.65
N THR A 56 2.95 -15.79 3.83
CA THR A 56 1.82 -15.39 4.67
C THR A 56 0.86 -14.46 3.93
N LEU A 57 1.39 -13.45 3.24
CA LEU A 57 0.56 -12.51 2.47
C LEU A 57 0.00 -13.17 1.21
N VAL A 58 0.78 -14.02 0.53
CA VAL A 58 0.30 -14.80 -0.62
C VAL A 58 -0.89 -15.68 -0.22
N LYS A 59 -0.80 -16.38 0.92
CA LYS A 59 -1.87 -17.21 1.45
C LYS A 59 -3.13 -16.39 1.73
N ALA A 60 -3.01 -15.29 2.48
CA ALA A 60 -4.13 -14.41 2.79
C ALA A 60 -4.81 -13.84 1.53
N LEU A 61 -4.03 -13.45 0.52
CA LEU A 61 -4.57 -12.95 -0.74
C LEU A 61 -5.27 -14.03 -1.57
N LYS A 62 -4.79 -15.29 -1.52
CA LYS A 62 -5.44 -16.42 -2.19
C LYS A 62 -6.76 -16.78 -1.51
N GLU A 63 -6.77 -16.82 -0.18
CA GLU A 63 -7.99 -17.05 0.62
C GLU A 63 -9.03 -15.96 0.34
N TYR A 64 -8.61 -14.70 0.37
CA TYR A 64 -9.50 -13.58 0.04
C TYR A 64 -10.01 -13.64 -1.41
N LYS A 65 -9.16 -14.02 -2.38
CA LYS A 65 -9.61 -14.25 -3.75
C LYS A 65 -10.68 -15.33 -3.84
N GLN A 66 -10.52 -16.44 -3.10
CA GLN A 66 -11.52 -17.50 -3.05
C GLN A 66 -12.84 -17.01 -2.44
N GLU A 67 -12.77 -16.21 -1.38
CA GLU A 67 -13.94 -15.56 -0.77
C GLU A 67 -14.67 -14.67 -1.77
N GLN A 68 -13.95 -13.89 -2.58
CA GLN A 68 -14.53 -13.08 -3.64
C GLN A 68 -15.25 -13.92 -4.70
N GLU A 69 -14.69 -15.07 -5.10
CA GLU A 69 -15.37 -15.98 -6.02
C GLU A 69 -16.64 -16.58 -5.40
N ASN A 70 -16.64 -16.85 -4.10
CA ASN A 70 -17.84 -17.29 -3.39
C ASN A 70 -18.91 -16.19 -3.37
N TYR A 71 -18.52 -14.93 -3.15
CA TYR A 71 -19.45 -13.80 -3.23
C TYR A 71 -20.03 -13.63 -4.64
N LYS A 72 -19.21 -13.75 -5.69
CA LYS A 72 -19.70 -13.72 -7.08
C LYS A 72 -20.77 -14.78 -7.33
N LYS A 73 -20.56 -16.01 -6.85
CA LYS A 73 -21.54 -17.10 -6.96
C LYS A 73 -22.80 -16.79 -6.15
N PHE A 74 -22.65 -16.29 -4.93
CA PHE A 74 -23.78 -15.99 -4.03
C PHE A 74 -24.69 -14.89 -4.57
N TYR A 75 -24.12 -13.77 -5.03
CA TYR A 75 -24.89 -12.66 -5.58
C TYR A 75 -25.34 -12.90 -7.03
N GLY A 76 -24.69 -13.83 -7.74
CA GLY A 76 -25.00 -14.20 -9.12
C GLY A 76 -25.11 -12.97 -10.02
N ASP A 77 -26.25 -12.87 -10.69
CA ASP A 77 -26.61 -11.80 -11.64
C ASP A 77 -26.54 -10.40 -11.05
N THR A 78 -26.78 -10.26 -9.74
CA THR A 78 -26.77 -8.97 -9.06
C THR A 78 -25.37 -8.49 -8.65
N TYR A 79 -24.35 -9.35 -8.77
CA TYR A 79 -22.98 -8.99 -8.42
C TYR A 79 -22.47 -7.86 -9.32
N LEU A 80 -21.86 -6.83 -8.73
CA LEU A 80 -21.28 -5.72 -9.48
C LEU A 80 -19.87 -6.06 -9.96
N LYS A 81 -19.72 -6.25 -11.27
CA LYS A 81 -18.44 -6.33 -11.97
C LYS A 81 -17.96 -4.93 -12.36
N HIS A 82 -16.65 -4.79 -12.57
CA HIS A 82 -16.02 -3.53 -12.96
C HIS A 82 -15.36 -3.68 -14.31
N TYR A 83 -15.43 -2.65 -15.15
CA TYR A 83 -14.94 -2.68 -16.52
C TYR A 83 -14.11 -1.44 -16.85
N GLU A 84 -13.10 -1.62 -17.69
CA GLU A 84 -12.19 -0.59 -18.16
C GLU A 84 -12.69 0.01 -19.48
N LYS A 85 -13.15 1.26 -19.45
CA LYS A 85 -13.55 2.01 -20.64
C LYS A 85 -12.54 3.12 -20.93
N LYS A 86 -11.89 3.07 -22.09
CA LYS A 86 -11.09 4.20 -22.60
C LYS A 86 -12.03 5.34 -22.97
N VAL A 87 -11.74 6.54 -22.46
CA VAL A 87 -12.50 7.76 -22.74
C VAL A 87 -11.53 8.92 -22.98
N LEU A 88 -11.90 9.83 -23.87
CA LEU A 88 -11.14 11.06 -24.09
C LEU A 88 -11.60 12.12 -23.08
N ASN A 89 -10.67 12.68 -22.32
CA ASN A 89 -10.99 13.78 -21.42
C ASN A 89 -11.29 15.05 -22.24
N GLU A 90 -12.49 15.61 -22.10
CA GLU A 90 -12.95 16.74 -22.91
C GLU A 90 -12.09 18.00 -22.74
N TYR A 91 -11.50 18.20 -21.55
CA TYR A 91 -10.71 19.38 -21.21
C TYR A 91 -9.24 19.23 -21.57
N THR A 92 -8.63 18.11 -21.16
CA THR A 92 -7.18 17.90 -21.34
C THR A 92 -6.83 17.25 -22.68
N LYS A 93 -7.84 16.73 -23.40
CA LYS A 93 -7.70 15.96 -24.65
C LYS A 93 -6.76 14.75 -24.52
N ARG A 94 -6.60 14.23 -23.30
CA ARG A 94 -5.82 13.03 -23.01
C ARG A 94 -6.75 11.84 -22.84
N GLU A 95 -6.28 10.66 -23.26
CA GLU A 95 -6.97 9.41 -23.00
C GLU A 95 -6.90 9.06 -21.51
N GLU A 96 -8.04 8.63 -20.97
CA GLU A 96 -8.18 8.18 -19.59
C GLU A 96 -8.93 6.86 -19.56
N ILE A 97 -8.66 6.04 -18.54
CA ILE A 97 -9.38 4.78 -18.34
C ILE A 97 -10.41 4.98 -17.22
N LYS A 98 -11.67 5.02 -17.61
CA LYS A 98 -12.82 5.09 -16.72
C LYS A 98 -13.17 3.68 -16.23
N ILE A 99 -13.45 3.54 -14.94
CA ILE A 99 -13.94 2.31 -14.33
C ILE A 99 -15.47 2.41 -14.26
N LEU A 100 -16.14 1.50 -14.95
CA LEU A 100 -17.59 1.37 -14.95
C LEU A 100 -17.99 0.17 -14.12
N ASP A 101 -19.05 0.30 -13.32
CA ASP A 101 -19.69 -0.82 -12.65
C ASP A 101 -20.95 -1.24 -13.41
N ALA A 102 -21.14 -2.56 -13.49
CA ALA A 102 -22.35 -3.14 -14.05
C ALA A 102 -22.65 -4.46 -13.36
N LYS A 103 -23.93 -4.81 -13.30
CA LYS A 103 -24.36 -6.11 -12.80
C LYS A 103 -23.84 -7.22 -13.70
N ALA A 104 -23.57 -8.37 -13.10
CA ALA A 104 -23.06 -9.55 -13.78
C ALA A 104 -24.01 -10.11 -14.86
N GLU A 105 -25.30 -9.80 -14.74
CA GLU A 105 -26.34 -10.13 -15.75
C GLU A 105 -26.09 -9.48 -17.13
N LEU A 106 -25.37 -8.35 -17.16
CA LEU A 106 -25.12 -7.60 -18.39
C LEU A 106 -23.85 -8.13 -19.08
N GLU A 107 -23.99 -8.55 -20.32
CA GLU A 107 -22.86 -8.85 -21.19
C GLU A 107 -22.21 -7.55 -21.69
N ILE A 108 -21.01 -7.26 -21.19
CA ILE A 108 -20.26 -6.07 -21.56
C ILE A 108 -18.97 -6.47 -22.26
N ASN A 109 -18.83 -6.04 -23.51
CA ASN A 109 -17.62 -6.23 -24.29
C ASN A 109 -16.56 -5.17 -23.96
N LEU A 110 -16.10 -5.16 -22.70
CA LEU A 110 -14.99 -4.33 -22.21
C LEU A 110 -14.08 -5.19 -21.33
N PRO A 111 -12.78 -4.87 -21.24
CA PRO A 111 -11.89 -5.55 -20.30
C PRO A 111 -12.37 -5.41 -18.86
N GLU A 112 -12.40 -6.50 -18.10
CA GLU A 112 -12.78 -6.47 -16.68
C GLU A 112 -11.66 -5.88 -15.81
N ALA A 113 -12.00 -4.92 -14.96
CA ALA A 113 -11.13 -4.40 -13.92
C ALA A 113 -11.21 -5.30 -12.67
N GLN A 114 -10.19 -6.12 -12.46
CA GLN A 114 -10.12 -7.05 -11.32
C GLN A 114 -9.75 -6.34 -10.01
N LEU A 115 -10.70 -5.64 -9.42
CA LEU A 115 -10.52 -4.94 -8.14
C LEU A 115 -10.50 -5.92 -6.96
N ILE A 116 -9.52 -5.75 -6.09
CA ILE A 116 -9.34 -6.60 -4.89
C ILE A 116 -10.25 -6.11 -3.76
N PHE A 117 -10.14 -4.84 -3.37
CA PHE A 117 -10.89 -4.32 -2.21
C PHE A 117 -12.28 -3.83 -2.60
N VAL A 118 -13.23 -4.75 -2.69
CA VAL A 118 -14.66 -4.49 -2.97
C VAL A 118 -15.53 -5.03 -1.84
N LYS A 119 -16.77 -4.54 -1.75
CA LYS A 119 -17.80 -5.10 -0.87
C LYS A 119 -18.21 -6.50 -1.35
N PRO A 120 -18.88 -7.31 -0.51
CA PRO A 120 -19.39 -8.63 -0.91
C PRO A 120 -20.22 -8.60 -2.20
N ASN A 121 -21.05 -7.56 -2.40
CA ASN A 121 -21.83 -7.40 -3.64
C ASN A 121 -21.01 -6.90 -4.85
N GLY A 122 -19.69 -6.84 -4.75
CA GLY A 122 -18.79 -6.33 -5.78
C GLY A 122 -18.60 -4.81 -5.76
N GLN A 123 -19.33 -4.04 -4.95
CA GLN A 123 -19.25 -2.58 -5.02
C GLN A 123 -17.90 -2.02 -4.55
N PHE A 124 -17.28 -1.17 -5.36
CA PHE A 124 -16.07 -0.42 -4.99
C PHE A 124 -16.42 0.91 -4.31
N ARG A 125 -15.86 1.15 -3.11
CA ARG A 125 -16.13 2.38 -2.31
C ARG A 125 -14.89 3.25 -2.06
N GLY A 126 -13.73 2.88 -2.61
CA GLY A 126 -12.49 3.61 -2.39
C GLY A 126 -12.05 3.64 -0.91
N THR A 127 -11.34 4.69 -0.53
CA THR A 127 -10.67 4.79 0.79
C THR A 127 -11.57 5.20 1.95
N GLU A 128 -12.81 5.63 1.69
CA GLU A 128 -13.73 6.11 2.74
C GLU A 128 -14.16 4.98 3.68
N THR A 129 -14.31 3.75 3.17
CA THR A 129 -14.65 2.57 3.99
C THR A 129 -13.60 2.34 5.07
N VAL A 130 -12.32 2.40 4.70
CA VAL A 130 -11.20 2.22 5.62
C VAL A 130 -11.16 3.37 6.63
N ARG A 131 -11.41 4.60 6.20
CA ARG A 131 -11.45 5.76 7.09
C ARG A 131 -12.53 5.62 8.16
N HIS A 132 -13.70 5.13 7.80
CA HIS A 132 -14.77 4.89 8.75
C HIS A 132 -14.42 3.78 9.74
N ALA A 133 -13.90 2.65 9.27
CA ALA A 133 -13.44 1.56 10.13
C ALA A 133 -12.41 2.04 11.18
N PHE A 134 -11.43 2.85 10.76
CA PHE A 134 -10.44 3.42 11.67
C PHE A 134 -11.04 4.38 12.70
N LYS A 135 -12.08 5.13 12.33
CA LYS A 135 -12.78 5.99 13.29
C LYS A 135 -13.43 5.16 14.41
N VAL A 136 -14.03 4.03 14.06
CA VAL A 136 -14.64 3.09 15.02
C VAL A 136 -13.56 2.45 15.90
N ILE A 137 -12.51 1.89 15.29
CA ILE A 137 -11.39 1.26 16.01
C ILE A 137 -10.76 2.24 17.02
N ASN A 138 -10.50 3.48 16.60
CA ASN A 138 -9.91 4.49 17.48
C ASN A 138 -10.80 4.84 18.67
N TYR A 139 -12.12 4.87 18.44
CA TYR A 139 -13.10 5.15 19.49
C TYR A 139 -13.20 4.00 20.48
N GLU A 140 -13.30 2.75 19.98
CA GLU A 140 -13.46 1.57 20.81
C GLU A 140 -12.19 1.21 21.61
N LEU A 141 -11.01 1.34 20.99
CA LEU A 141 -9.75 0.99 21.63
C LEU A 141 -9.09 2.16 22.37
N GLY A 142 -9.58 3.38 22.20
CA GLY A 142 -8.94 4.60 22.74
C GLY A 142 -7.58 4.91 22.12
N ILE A 143 -7.23 4.29 20.98
CA ILE A 143 -5.95 4.46 20.31
C ILE A 143 -6.13 5.47 19.19
N LYS A 144 -5.22 6.46 19.08
CA LYS A 144 -5.20 7.38 17.95
C LYS A 144 -4.29 6.83 16.85
N CYS A 145 -4.84 6.06 15.90
CA CYS A 145 -4.10 5.60 14.72
C CYS A 145 -4.80 5.96 13.40
N ARG A 146 -4.02 6.04 12.34
CA ARG A 146 -4.45 6.25 10.95
C ARG A 146 -4.07 5.02 10.15
N PHE A 147 -4.77 4.79 9.04
CA PHE A 147 -4.41 3.70 8.13
C PHE A 147 -2.97 3.81 7.58
N HIS A 148 -2.46 5.04 7.41
CA HIS A 148 -1.07 5.25 6.98
C HIS A 148 -0.05 4.77 8.01
N ASP A 149 -0.40 4.73 9.29
CA ASP A 149 0.54 4.38 10.37
C ASP A 149 0.95 2.90 10.30
N PHE A 150 0.18 2.03 9.61
CA PHE A 150 0.62 0.67 9.31
C PHE A 150 1.82 0.63 8.36
N ARG A 151 1.84 1.53 7.37
CA ARG A 151 2.98 1.66 6.46
C ARG A 151 4.21 2.17 7.22
N ASP A 152 3.99 3.09 8.15
CA ASP A 152 5.05 3.60 9.02
C ASP A 152 5.60 2.48 9.92
N THR A 153 4.71 1.74 10.59
CA THR A 153 5.08 0.60 11.43
C THR A 153 5.85 -0.47 10.64
N HIS A 154 5.40 -0.78 9.42
CA HIS A 154 6.09 -1.73 8.53
C HIS A 154 7.52 -1.28 8.22
N ALA A 155 7.73 0.01 7.97
CA ALA A 155 9.05 0.57 7.70
C ALA A 155 9.95 0.51 8.95
N THR A 156 9.45 0.98 10.09
CA THR A 156 10.18 0.97 11.37
C THR A 156 10.59 -0.44 11.76
N ARG A 157 9.67 -1.41 11.69
CA ARG A 157 9.98 -2.81 12.02
C ARG A 157 11.05 -3.41 11.12
N LEU A 158 11.05 -3.09 9.82
CA LEU A 158 12.11 -3.56 8.92
C LEU A 158 13.47 -2.98 9.32
N ILE A 159 13.53 -1.68 9.64
CA ILE A 159 14.77 -1.00 10.04
C ILE A 159 15.27 -1.50 11.39
N GLU A 160 14.39 -1.69 12.37
CA GLU A 160 14.73 -2.28 13.69
C GLU A 160 15.33 -3.68 13.55
N GLN A 161 14.91 -4.44 12.54
CA GLN A 161 15.47 -5.77 12.23
C GLN A 161 16.74 -5.71 11.38
N GLY A 162 17.31 -4.52 11.17
CA GLY A 162 18.56 -4.31 10.44
C GLY A 162 18.42 -4.31 8.92
N ALA A 163 17.22 -4.14 8.37
CA ALA A 163 17.06 -4.02 6.92
C ALA A 163 17.72 -2.72 6.40
N ASP A 164 18.38 -2.83 5.25
CA ASP A 164 18.98 -1.68 4.58
C ASP A 164 17.94 -0.59 4.27
N ILE A 165 18.22 0.64 4.70
CA ILE A 165 17.29 1.76 4.56
C ILE A 165 16.96 2.08 3.11
N LYS A 166 17.92 1.89 2.19
CA LYS A 166 17.71 2.14 0.76
C LYS A 166 16.78 1.09 0.17
N ALA A 167 16.90 -0.17 0.57
CA ALA A 167 15.97 -1.24 0.23
C ALA A 167 14.55 -0.97 0.77
N VAL A 168 14.43 -0.54 2.03
CA VAL A 168 13.14 -0.15 2.63
C VAL A 168 12.51 1.03 1.89
N SER A 169 13.30 2.08 1.60
CA SER A 169 12.85 3.26 0.85
C SER A 169 12.33 2.88 -0.55
N LYS A 170 13.04 2.01 -1.26
CA LYS A 170 12.63 1.49 -2.57
C LYS A 170 11.34 0.67 -2.48
N ARG A 171 11.20 -0.19 -1.46
CA ARG A 171 10.00 -0.99 -1.20
C ARG A 171 8.77 -0.11 -0.97
N LEU A 172 8.93 0.98 -0.22
CA LEU A 172 7.86 1.93 0.06
C LEU A 172 7.55 2.82 -1.15
N GLY A 173 8.54 3.10 -2.00
CA GLY A 173 8.41 4.02 -3.13
C GLY A 173 8.53 5.49 -2.70
N HIS A 174 9.38 5.75 -1.71
CA HIS A 174 9.71 7.13 -1.31
C HIS A 174 10.66 7.74 -2.33
N SER A 175 10.40 9.00 -2.69
CA SER A 175 11.18 9.69 -3.72
C SER A 175 12.59 10.03 -3.27
N THR A 176 12.77 10.29 -1.98
CA THR A 176 14.06 10.56 -1.36
C THR A 176 14.26 9.61 -0.17
N ILE A 177 15.48 9.07 -0.06
CA ILE A 177 15.90 8.27 1.10
C ILE A 177 15.78 9.09 2.38
N GLN A 178 16.04 10.41 2.30
CA GLN A 178 15.88 11.35 3.40
C GLN A 178 14.49 11.31 4.04
N THR A 179 13.44 11.06 3.25
CA THR A 179 12.07 10.91 3.79
C THR A 179 12.00 9.68 4.70
N THR A 180 12.55 8.54 4.27
CA THR A 180 12.61 7.31 5.07
C THR A 180 13.51 7.49 6.29
N TYR A 181 14.65 8.16 6.13
CA TYR A 181 15.60 8.43 7.23
C TYR A 181 14.98 9.33 8.30
N ASN A 182 14.43 10.47 7.91
CA ASN A 182 13.85 11.43 8.84
C ASN A 182 12.62 10.89 9.58
N ILE A 183 11.87 9.97 8.95
CA ILE A 183 10.65 9.41 9.56
C ILE A 183 10.97 8.20 10.45
N TYR A 184 11.93 7.35 10.08
CA TYR A 184 12.10 6.04 10.74
C TYR A 184 13.49 5.79 11.35
N VAL A 185 14.51 6.58 11.01
CA VAL A 185 15.87 6.48 11.56
C VAL A 185 16.11 7.58 12.59
N ARG A 186 15.11 7.85 13.45
CA ARG A 186 15.49 8.30 14.79
C ARG A 186 16.20 7.12 15.41
N VAL A 187 17.48 7.28 15.70
CA VAL A 187 18.25 6.32 16.47
C VAL A 187 17.47 6.07 17.75
N THR A 188 16.83 4.91 17.84
CA THR A 188 16.20 4.50 19.08
C THR A 188 17.31 3.99 19.98
N SER A 189 17.20 4.14 21.30
CA SER A 189 18.20 3.63 22.24
C SER A 189 18.49 2.14 22.01
N LYS A 190 17.50 1.39 21.53
CA LYS A 190 17.66 0.00 21.12
C LYS A 190 18.64 -0.17 19.95
N MET A 191 18.57 0.66 18.92
CA MET A 191 19.49 0.59 17.76
C MET A 191 20.92 0.95 18.14
N GLU A 192 21.12 1.88 19.08
CA GLU A 192 22.44 2.21 19.63
C GLU A 192 23.08 0.98 20.29
N THR A 193 22.37 0.35 21.24
CA THR A 193 22.84 -0.86 21.92
C THR A 193 23.09 -2.00 20.94
N ASP A 194 22.15 -2.27 20.02
CA ASP A 194 22.30 -3.33 19.00
C ASP A 194 23.52 -3.09 18.10
N THR A 195 23.86 -1.84 17.81
CA THR A 195 25.02 -1.50 16.96
C THR A 195 26.33 -1.80 17.68
N VAL A 196 26.41 -1.43 18.96
CA VAL A 196 27.56 -1.76 19.81
C VAL A 196 27.71 -3.27 19.94
N ASP A 197 26.63 -3.99 20.27
CA ASP A 197 26.64 -5.44 20.43
C ASP A 197 27.05 -6.16 19.14
N ARG A 198 26.56 -5.70 17.98
CA ARG A 198 26.96 -6.27 16.67
C ARG A 198 28.43 -6.03 16.36
N PHE A 199 28.94 -4.85 16.69
CA PHE A 199 30.35 -4.53 16.51
C PHE A 199 31.23 -5.36 17.44
N GLU A 200 30.88 -5.48 18.72
CA GLU A 200 31.59 -6.32 19.68
C GLU A 200 31.60 -7.80 19.26
N ASN A 201 30.47 -8.33 18.82
CA ASN A 201 30.39 -9.70 18.30
C ASN A 201 31.29 -9.89 17.08
N TYR A 202 31.32 -8.91 16.16
CA TYR A 202 32.21 -8.95 15.01
C TYR A 202 33.69 -8.90 15.44
N THR A 203 34.09 -7.99 16.31
CA THR A 203 35.48 -7.89 16.79
C THR A 203 35.90 -9.13 17.56
N ASN A 204 35.02 -9.71 18.37
CA ASN A 204 35.28 -10.96 19.10
C ASN A 204 35.39 -12.18 18.18
N SER A 205 34.75 -12.13 17.01
CA SER A 205 34.90 -13.18 15.99
C SER A 205 36.23 -13.09 15.23
N LEU A 206 36.93 -11.96 15.30
CA LEU A 206 38.25 -11.81 14.72
C LEU A 206 39.30 -12.36 15.70
N ASN A 207 40.21 -13.19 15.22
CA ASN A 207 41.36 -13.70 15.97
C ASN A 207 42.42 -12.59 16.15
N ILE A 208 42.05 -11.53 16.87
CA ILE A 208 42.95 -10.42 17.18
C ILE A 208 43.71 -10.80 18.45
N PRO A 209 45.07 -10.78 18.45
CA PRO A 209 45.85 -11.02 19.65
C PRO A 209 45.47 -10.00 20.72
N LYS A 210 45.02 -10.49 21.88
CA LYS A 210 44.69 -9.65 23.02
C LYS A 210 45.95 -8.93 23.48
N THR A 211 45.90 -7.60 23.52
CA THR A 211 46.94 -6.79 24.16
C THR A 211 46.92 -7.11 25.65
N ILE A 212 48.10 -7.37 26.21
CA ILE A 212 48.30 -7.52 27.64
C ILE A 212 48.04 -6.15 28.27
N GLU A 213 47.09 -6.06 29.19
CA GLU A 213 46.95 -4.88 30.04
C GLU A 213 48.23 -4.78 30.88
N ASN A 214 49.08 -3.81 30.54
CA ASN A 214 50.10 -3.36 31.47
C ASN A 214 49.41 -2.37 32.41
N ASP A 215 49.27 -2.75 33.68
CA ASP A 215 48.94 -1.83 34.75
C ASP A 215 50.05 -0.77 34.83
N TYR A 216 49.84 0.35 34.15
CA TYR A 216 50.68 1.54 34.28
C TYR A 216 50.24 2.39 35.48
N PHE A 217 49.90 1.77 36.61
CA PHE A 217 49.76 2.44 37.91
C PHE A 217 49.97 1.44 39.05
N ASP A 218 51.23 1.32 39.48
CA ASP A 218 51.68 1.47 40.88
C ASP A 218 53.18 1.79 40.89
#